data_AF-A0AA37UUD0-F1
#
_entry.id   AF-A0AA37UUD0-F1
#
_cell.length_a   1.000
_cell.length_b   1.000
_cell.length_c   1.000
_cell.angle_alpha   90.00
_cell.angle_beta   90.00
_cell.angle_gamma   90.00
#
_symmetry.space_group_name_H-M   'P 1'
#
loop_
_entity.id
_entity.type
_entity.pdbx_description
1 polymer ?
#
loop_
_entity_poly.entity_id
_entity_poly.type
_entity_poly.pdbx_seq_one_letter_code
_entity_poly.pdbx_strand_id
1 'polypeptide(L)' 'MIGEVPDKSACIRSLGRVLKPGGKLVFAEAFPDPDRMSVGELRDLVEPENFELVLATGNRWHDVVSFRTPA' A
#
# COMPACT_ATOMS: atom_id res chain seq x y z
N MET A 1 6.63 -6.97 6.50
CA MET A 1 5.82 -6.26 5.46
C MET A 1 4.71 -5.43 6.10
N ILE A 2 3.88 -4.69 5.33
CA ILE A 2 2.78 -3.91 5.94
C ILE A 2 1.82 -4.80 6.75
N GLY A 3 1.73 -6.09 6.42
CA GLY A 3 1.04 -7.13 7.20
C GLY A 3 1.45 -7.25 8.67
N GLU A 4 2.71 -7.01 8.99
CA GLU A 4 3.23 -7.14 10.37
C GLU A 4 2.92 -5.93 11.24
N VAL A 5 2.51 -4.81 10.65
CA VAL A 5 2.18 -3.60 11.40
C VAL A 5 0.86 -3.84 12.15
N PRO A 6 0.83 -3.70 13.49
CA PRO A 6 -0.37 -4.01 14.27
C PRO A 6 -1.57 -3.12 13.92
N ASP A 7 -1.35 -1.80 13.82
CA ASP A 7 -2.36 -0.83 13.38
C ASP A 7 -1.97 -0.26 12.01
N LYS A 8 -2.31 -1.02 10.97
CA LYS A 8 -2.00 -0.69 9.57
C LYS A 8 -2.68 0.61 9.15
N SER A 9 -3.93 0.81 9.56
CA SER A 9 -4.70 2.01 9.19
C SER A 9 -4.09 3.27 9.80
N ALA A 10 -3.68 3.25 11.07
CA ALA A 10 -2.96 4.37 11.67
C ALA A 10 -1.58 4.60 11.00
N CYS A 11 -0.92 3.53 10.56
CA CYS A 11 0.32 3.63 9.78
C CYS A 11 0.08 4.34 8.44
N ILE A 12 -0.88 3.90 7.63
CA ILE A 12 -1.20 4.54 6.33
C ILE A 12 -1.60 6.01 6.53
N ARG A 13 -2.41 6.31 7.53
CA ARG A 13 -2.78 7.69 7.87
C ARG A 13 -1.56 8.55 8.21
N SER A 14 -0.62 8.00 8.96
CA SER A 14 0.63 8.67 9.30
C SER A 14 1.47 8.93 8.05
N LEU A 15 1.53 7.97 7.13
CA LEU A 15 2.22 8.15 5.84
C LEU A 15 1.56 9.24 4.98
N GLY A 16 0.23 9.30 4.95
CA GLY A 16 -0.50 10.36 4.24
C GLY A 16 -0.20 11.78 4.74
N ARG A 17 0.17 11.93 6.03
CA ARG A 17 0.58 13.23 6.60
C ARG A 17 2.00 13.65 6.25
N VAL A 18 2.88 12.70 5.93
CA VAL A 18 4.32 12.94 5.68
C VAL A 18 4.61 13.05 4.19
N LEU A 19 3.86 12.33 3.36
CA LEU A 19 3.99 12.39 1.91
C LEU A 19 3.50 13.76 1.39
N LYS A 20 4.31 14.37 0.52
CA LYS A 20 3.92 15.59 -0.20
C LYS A 20 2.73 15.31 -1.13
N PRO A 21 1.97 16.33 -1.55
CA PRO A 21 0.96 16.18 -2.60
C PRO A 21 1.57 15.55 -3.87
N GLY A 22 0.87 14.58 -4.45
CA GLY A 22 1.37 13.74 -5.55
C GLY A 22 2.49 12.75 -5.19
N GLY A 23 2.85 12.63 -3.91
CA GLY A 23 3.81 11.67 -3.40
C GLY A 23 3.34 10.22 -3.56
N LYS A 24 4.28 9.29 -3.72
CA LYS A 24 3.96 7.87 -3.97
C LYS A 24 4.11 7.02 -2.72
N LEU A 25 3.17 6.10 -2.53
CA LEU A 25 3.24 5.01 -1.58
C LEU A 25 3.32 3.70 -2.37
N VAL A 26 4.38 2.92 -2.16
CA VAL A 26 4.64 1.70 -2.94
C VAL A 26 4.80 0.52 -2.00
N PHE A 27 4.04 -0.54 -2.27
CA PHE A 27 4.16 -1.85 -1.62
C PHE A 27 4.80 -2.82 -2.60
N ALA A 28 5.80 -3.56 -2.12
CA ALA A 28 6.46 -4.62 -2.87
C ALA A 28 6.37 -5.89 -2.02
N GLU A 29 5.45 -6.77 -2.39
CA GLU A 29 5.05 -7.94 -1.61
C GLU A 29 5.55 -9.21 -2.29
N ALA A 30 6.00 -10.20 -1.50
CA ALA A 30 6.63 -11.42 -2.02
C ALA A 30 6.12 -12.69 -1.32
N PHE A 31 5.80 -13.73 -2.09
CA PHE A 31 5.65 -15.09 -1.56
C PHE A 31 7.02 -15.68 -1.19
N PRO A 32 7.17 -16.48 -0.12
CA PRO A 32 6.13 -17.07 0.74
C PRO A 32 5.83 -16.33 2.04
N ASP A 33 5.98 -15.00 2.08
CA ASP A 33 5.69 -14.24 3.30
C ASP A 33 4.21 -14.43 3.74
N PRO A 34 3.95 -14.95 4.95
CA PRO A 34 2.59 -15.14 5.46
C PRO A 34 1.86 -13.82 5.73
N ASP A 35 2.59 -12.74 5.96
CA ASP A 35 2.07 -11.39 6.21
C ASP A 35 1.94 -10.58 4.92
N ARG A 36 2.09 -11.21 3.75
CA ARG A 36 1.84 -10.55 2.48
C ARG A 36 0.39 -10.13 2.35
N MET A 37 0.17 -8.93 1.81
CA MET A 37 -1.16 -8.45 1.47
C MET A 37 -1.37 -8.51 -0.05
N SER A 38 -2.53 -9.02 -0.47
CA SER A 38 -2.94 -8.99 -1.87
C SER A 38 -3.21 -7.56 -2.35
N VAL A 39 -3.23 -7.37 -3.67
CA VAL A 39 -3.59 -6.08 -4.28
C VAL A 39 -4.94 -5.57 -3.76
N GLY A 40 -5.93 -6.44 -3.59
CA GLY A 40 -7.25 -6.07 -3.07
C GLY A 40 -7.18 -5.56 -1.63
N GLU A 41 -6.51 -6.31 -0.75
CA GLU A 41 -6.34 -5.92 0.66
C GLU A 41 -5.55 -4.62 0.82
N LEU A 42 -4.54 -4.38 -0.04
CA LEU A 42 -3.79 -3.13 -0.07
C LEU A 42 -4.68 -1.95 -0.48
N ARG A 43 -5.59 -2.15 -1.45
CA ARG A 43 -6.53 -1.09 -1.86
C ARG A 43 -7.51 -0.76 -0.75
N ASP A 44 -8.13 -1.78 -0.15
CA ASP A 44 -9.07 -1.61 0.96
C ASP A 44 -8.43 -0.92 2.17
N LEU A 45 -7.13 -1.14 2.39
CA LEU A 45 -6.37 -0.48 3.44
C LEU A 45 -6.03 0.98 3.14
N VAL A 46 -5.74 1.31 1.87
CA VAL A 46 -5.06 2.55 1.48
C VAL A 46 -6.01 3.60 0.88
N GLU A 47 -6.96 3.19 0.06
CA GLU A 47 -7.92 4.09 -0.60
C GLU A 47 -8.79 4.91 0.39
N PRO A 48 -9.22 4.38 1.56
CA PRO A 48 -9.95 5.18 2.56
C PRO A 48 -9.16 6.35 3.16
N GLU A 49 -7.83 6.34 3.05
CA GLU A 49 -6.95 7.42 3.53
C GLU A 49 -6.59 8.41 2.40
N ASN A 50 -7.45 8.52 1.37
CA ASN A 50 -7.34 9.41 0.20
C ASN A 50 -6.18 9.11 -0.76
N PHE A 51 -5.66 7.89 -0.76
CA PHE A 51 -4.68 7.48 -1.75
C PHE A 51 -5.35 6.93 -3.01
N GLU A 52 -4.81 7.25 -4.17
CA GLU A 52 -5.32 6.78 -5.47
C GLU A 52 -4.39 5.71 -6.05
N LEU A 53 -4.95 4.58 -6.50
CA LEU A 53 -4.17 3.54 -7.17
C LEU A 53 -3.58 4.08 -8.49
N VAL A 54 -2.27 3.90 -8.67
CA VAL A 54 -1.54 4.29 -9.88
C VAL A 54 -1.20 3.06 -10.73
N LEU A 55 -0.72 2.00 -10.09
CA LEU A 55 -0.28 0.78 -10.78
C LEU A 55 -0.41 -0.41 -9.83
N ALA A 56 -0.90 -1.53 -10.35
CA ALA A 56 -0.71 -2.84 -9.76
C ALA A 56 -0.10 -3.75 -10.84
N THR A 57 1.08 -4.28 -10.58
CA THR A 57 1.80 -5.16 -11.51
C THR A 57 2.50 -6.27 -10.74
N GLY A 58 2.87 -7.36 -11.42
CA GLY A 58 3.48 -8.51 -10.78
C GLY A 58 2.95 -9.82 -11.30
N ASN A 59 3.12 -10.85 -10.47
CA ASN A 59 2.64 -12.21 -10.71
C ASN A 59 2.45 -12.91 -9.35
N ARG A 60 2.07 -14.20 -9.36
CA ARG A 60 1.78 -14.97 -8.14
C ARG A 60 2.88 -14.97 -7.07
N TRP A 61 4.13 -14.70 -7.45
CA TRP A 61 5.29 -14.69 -6.56
C TRP A 61 5.58 -13.31 -6.00
N HIS A 62 5.39 -12.25 -6.79
CA HIS A 62 5.73 -10.88 -6.40
C HIS A 62 4.72 -9.90 -6.98
N ASP A 63 4.20 -9.02 -6.12
CA ASP A 63 3.32 -7.93 -6.50
C ASP A 63 3.97 -6.60 -6.14
N VAL A 64 3.88 -5.62 -7.05
CA VAL A 64 4.25 -4.24 -6.82
C VAL A 64 3.02 -3.37 -7.05
N VAL A 65 2.56 -2.72 -5.98
CA VAL A 65 1.37 -1.88 -5.99
C VAL A 65 1.76 -0.47 -5.57
N SER A 66 1.40 0.52 -6.39
CA SER A 66 1.71 1.91 -6.14
C SER A 66 0.46 2.76 -6.09
N PHE A 67 0.43 3.66 -5.12
CA PHE A 67 -0.60 4.65 -4.91
C PHE A 67 0.02 6.04 -4.90
N ARG A 68 -0.79 7.08 -5.09
CA ARG A 68 -0.39 8.48 -4.95
C ARG A 68 -1.29 9.20 -3.95
N THR A 69 -0.73 10.18 -3.25
CA THR A 69 -1.54 11.20 -2.57
C THR A 69 -2.19 12.12 -3.60
N PRO A 70 -3.32 12.77 -3.27
CA PRO A 70 -3.94 13.76 -4.14
C PRO A 70 -2.98 14.93 -4.38
N ALA A 71 -3.15 15.60 -5.52
CA ALA A 71 -2.35 16.78 -5.89
C ALA A 71 -2.79 18.03 -5.12
#